data_AF-A0A661MR84-F1
#
_entry.id   AF-A0A661MR84-F1
#
_cell.length_a   1.000
_cell.length_b   1.000
_cell.length_c   1.000
_cell.angle_alpha   90.00
_cell.angle_beta   90.00
_cell.angle_gamma   90.00
#
_symmetry.space_group_name_H-M   'P 1'
#
loop_
_entity.id
_entity.type
_entity.pdbx_description
1 polymer ?
#
loop_
_entity_poly.entity_id
_entity_poly.type
_entity_poly.pdbx_seq_one_letter_code
_entity_poly.pdbx_strand_id
1 'polypeptide(L)'
;MPLSTNRLCPAGYQCIADLGWGVGMNFSYRWANGIGLGFGYEFWLLTANGVYETTVPQMFTGLLQYSFLPDHATHPLLRLRGGFLVLGPSFRVDTIGGTVEIGVGAEVELSSDTVFSFLVTGNLLRTQSFTTWADNAPRAVDGALDAMLVLRVGLNFML
;
A
#
# COMPACT_ATOMS: atom_id res chain seq x y z
N MET A 1 -0.95 -8.06 -6.99
CA MET A 1 -1.73 -9.28 -7.20
C MET A 1 -2.64 -9.51 -6.00
N PRO A 2 -3.95 -9.67 -6.18
CA PRO A 2 -4.87 -9.97 -5.09
C PRO A 2 -4.62 -11.40 -4.56
N LEU A 3 -4.56 -11.55 -3.25
CA LEU A 3 -4.49 -12.83 -2.54
C LEU A 3 -5.86 -13.20 -1.94
N SER A 4 -6.61 -12.20 -1.49
CA SER A 4 -7.99 -12.31 -1.02
C SER A 4 -8.68 -10.95 -1.23
N THR A 5 -9.74 -10.89 -2.04
CA THR A 5 -10.49 -9.64 -2.32
C THR A 5 -12.00 -9.81 -2.16
N ASN A 6 -12.44 -10.86 -1.48
CA ASN A 6 -13.86 -11.25 -1.38
C ASN A 6 -14.77 -10.14 -0.82
N ARG A 7 -14.24 -9.12 -0.13
CA ARG A 7 -15.01 -7.98 0.40
C ARG A 7 -15.23 -6.86 -0.60
N LEU A 8 -14.20 -6.55 -1.36
CA LEU A 8 -14.24 -5.57 -2.44
C LEU A 8 -14.87 -6.19 -3.71
N CYS A 9 -14.87 -7.51 -3.81
CA CYS A 9 -15.41 -8.27 -4.94
C CYS A 9 -16.38 -9.35 -4.46
N PRO A 10 -17.55 -8.96 -3.91
CA PRO A 10 -18.53 -9.92 -3.39
C PRO A 10 -19.17 -10.74 -4.51
N ALA A 11 -19.54 -11.99 -4.19
CA ALA A 11 -20.19 -12.89 -5.14
C ALA A 11 -21.52 -12.30 -5.65
N GLY A 12 -21.74 -12.35 -6.96
CA GLY A 12 -22.95 -11.80 -7.60
C GLY A 12 -22.86 -10.33 -7.99
N TYR A 13 -21.77 -9.62 -7.65
CA TYR A 13 -21.52 -8.23 -8.03
C TYR A 13 -20.19 -8.07 -8.77
N GLN A 14 -20.05 -6.94 -9.46
CA GLN A 14 -18.82 -6.60 -10.18
C GLN A 14 -17.69 -6.19 -9.21
N CYS A 15 -16.48 -6.64 -9.52
CA CYS A 15 -15.29 -6.43 -8.70
C CYS A 15 -14.76 -5.00 -8.83
N ILE A 16 -14.44 -4.36 -7.70
CA ILE A 16 -13.87 -3.00 -7.66
C ILE A 16 -12.36 -3.00 -7.34
N ALA A 17 -11.75 -4.15 -7.12
CA ALA A 17 -10.33 -4.22 -6.75
C ALA A 17 -9.70 -5.50 -7.29
N ASP A 18 -9.18 -5.43 -8.52
CA ASP A 18 -8.52 -6.56 -9.17
C ASP A 18 -7.00 -6.32 -9.31
N LEU A 19 -6.57 -5.72 -10.42
CA LEU A 19 -5.19 -5.36 -10.69
C LEU A 19 -5.02 -3.84 -10.62
N GLY A 20 -3.82 -3.38 -10.30
CA GLY A 20 -3.53 -1.96 -10.36
C GLY A 20 -2.07 -1.64 -10.10
N TRP A 21 -1.80 -0.34 -10.05
CA TRP A 21 -0.51 0.23 -9.71
C TRP A 21 -0.72 1.36 -8.70
N GLY A 22 0.36 1.82 -8.07
CA GLY A 22 0.26 2.87 -7.08
C GLY A 22 1.47 3.79 -7.10
N VAL A 23 1.28 4.99 -6.57
CA VAL A 23 2.33 5.98 -6.37
C VAL A 23 2.28 6.42 -4.93
N GLY A 24 3.45 6.61 -4.35
CA GLY A 24 3.56 7.09 -2.99
C GLY A 24 4.82 7.90 -2.77
N MET A 25 4.77 8.66 -1.69
CA MET A 25 5.87 9.45 -1.16
C MET A 25 6.05 9.08 0.30
N ASN A 26 7.30 8.86 0.71
CA ASN A 26 7.65 8.58 2.09
C ASN A 26 8.68 9.59 2.58
N PHE A 27 8.54 10.01 3.83
CA PHE A 27 9.51 10.80 4.56
C PHE A 27 9.97 9.96 5.75
N SER A 28 11.27 9.71 5.83
CA SER A 28 11.84 8.89 6.89
C SER A 28 13.17 9.42 7.36
N TYR A 29 13.42 9.28 8.64
CA TYR A 29 14.71 9.50 9.26
C TYR A 29 15.37 8.16 9.57
N ARG A 30 16.64 7.97 9.19
CA ARG A 30 17.44 6.76 9.43
C ARG A 30 18.54 7.06 10.45
N TRP A 31 18.59 6.26 11.52
CA TRP A 31 19.69 6.28 12.49
C TRP A 31 20.84 5.39 12.02
N ALA A 32 22.04 5.64 12.57
CA ALA A 32 23.26 4.89 12.25
C ALA A 32 23.17 3.38 12.57
N ASN A 33 22.23 2.97 13.44
CA ASN A 33 21.98 1.56 13.74
C ASN A 33 21.10 0.84 12.68
N GLY A 34 20.80 1.50 11.57
CA GLY A 34 19.99 0.96 10.46
C GLY A 34 18.48 1.07 10.65
N ILE A 35 18.00 1.47 11.83
CA ILE A 35 16.58 1.73 12.07
C ILE A 35 16.18 3.00 11.31
N GLY A 36 15.01 2.99 10.68
CA GLY A 36 14.38 4.17 10.14
C GLY A 36 12.92 4.28 10.55
N LEU A 37 12.48 5.49 10.88
CA LEU A 37 11.10 5.81 11.20
C LEU A 37 10.61 6.92 10.29
N GLY A 38 9.34 6.89 9.94
CA GLY A 38 8.79 7.85 9.01
C GLY A 38 7.28 7.80 8.88
N PHE A 39 6.80 8.55 7.90
CA PHE A 39 5.42 8.52 7.44
C PHE A 39 5.38 8.59 5.92
N GLY A 40 4.25 8.20 5.36
CA GLY A 40 4.06 8.19 3.93
C GLY A 40 2.61 8.35 3.53
N TYR A 41 2.43 8.82 2.31
CA TYR A 41 1.17 8.84 1.61
C TYR A 41 1.32 8.04 0.33
N GLU A 42 0.36 7.17 0.05
CA GLU A 42 0.28 6.50 -1.24
C GLU A 42 -1.16 6.40 -1.70
N PHE A 43 -1.37 6.38 -3.01
CA PHE A 43 -2.65 6.03 -3.61
C PHE A 43 -2.44 4.95 -4.65
N TRP A 44 -3.40 4.03 -4.76
CA TRP A 44 -3.41 3.04 -5.82
C TRP A 44 -4.52 3.35 -6.81
N LEU A 45 -4.32 2.94 -8.06
CA LEU A 45 -5.30 2.99 -9.12
C LEU A 45 -5.59 1.54 -9.48
N LEU A 46 -6.71 1.04 -8.96
CA LEU A 46 -7.16 -0.33 -9.18
C LEU A 46 -8.22 -0.35 -10.28
N THR A 47 -8.11 -1.31 -11.18
CA THR A 47 -9.12 -1.57 -12.21
C THR A 47 -10.42 -2.03 -11.54
N ALA A 48 -11.53 -1.45 -11.98
CA ALA A 48 -12.87 -1.85 -11.58
C ALA A 48 -13.65 -2.31 -12.80
N ASN A 49 -14.36 -3.44 -12.69
CA ASN A 49 -15.13 -4.00 -13.80
C ASN A 49 -16.49 -3.30 -13.94
N GLY A 50 -16.47 -2.01 -14.27
CA GLY A 50 -17.66 -1.25 -14.69
C GLY A 50 -18.53 -0.65 -13.57
N VAL A 51 -18.10 -0.70 -12.31
CA VAL A 51 -18.82 -0.06 -11.16
C VAL A 51 -18.18 1.26 -10.78
N TYR A 52 -16.86 1.32 -10.72
CA TYR A 52 -16.10 2.57 -10.66
C TYR A 52 -15.35 2.77 -11.96
N GLU A 53 -15.11 4.03 -12.31
CA GLU A 53 -14.21 4.39 -13.41
C GLU A 53 -12.78 3.94 -13.08
N THR A 54 -12.33 4.25 -11.86
CA THR A 54 -11.12 3.71 -11.21
C THR A 54 -11.32 3.69 -9.70
N THR A 55 -11.00 2.59 -9.03
CA THR A 55 -11.01 2.53 -7.56
C THR A 55 -9.71 3.05 -7.01
N VAL A 56 -9.80 4.04 -6.10
CA VAL A 56 -8.63 4.74 -5.57
C VAL A 56 -8.55 4.61 -4.06
N PRO A 57 -7.87 3.59 -3.51
CA PRO A 57 -7.48 3.60 -2.11
C PRO A 57 -6.35 4.62 -1.91
N GLN A 58 -6.52 5.52 -0.95
CA GLN A 58 -5.50 6.46 -0.50
C GLN A 58 -5.12 6.10 0.94
N MET A 59 -3.83 5.92 1.20
CA MET A 59 -3.31 5.39 2.45
C MET A 59 -2.32 6.37 3.06
N PHE A 60 -2.50 6.60 4.36
CA PHE A 60 -1.61 7.41 5.18
C PHE A 60 -1.00 6.48 6.21
N THR A 61 0.30 6.29 6.13
CA THR A 61 1.00 5.23 6.87
C THR A 61 2.13 5.77 7.71
N GLY A 62 2.25 5.30 8.94
CA GLY A 62 3.54 5.27 9.63
C GLY A 62 4.44 4.21 9.00
N LEU A 63 5.75 4.47 9.03
CA LEU A 63 6.79 3.61 8.49
C LEU A 63 7.80 3.29 9.58
N LEU A 64 8.09 2.00 9.74
CA LEU A 64 9.24 1.49 10.44
C LEU A 64 10.05 0.63 9.46
N GLN A 65 11.34 0.88 9.37
CA GLN A 65 12.23 0.10 8.52
C GLN A 65 13.52 -0.25 9.26
N TYR A 66 14.13 -1.35 8.87
CA TYR A 66 15.42 -1.79 9.35
C TYR A 66 16.29 -2.20 8.16
N SER A 67 17.41 -1.50 8.00
CA SER A 67 18.41 -1.76 6.96
C SER A 67 19.54 -2.57 7.58
N PHE A 68 19.78 -3.76 7.04
CA PHE A 68 20.89 -4.62 7.44
C PHE A 68 22.17 -4.17 6.74
N LEU A 69 23.31 -4.36 7.41
CA LEU A 69 24.65 -4.09 6.85
C LEU A 69 24.82 -2.65 6.31
N PRO A 70 24.45 -1.59 7.08
CA PRO A 70 24.34 -0.19 6.62
C PRO A 70 25.64 0.43 6.06
N ASP A 71 26.77 -0.26 6.15
CA ASP A 71 28.08 0.18 5.66
C ASP A 71 28.41 -0.37 4.25
N HIS A 72 27.51 -1.15 3.64
CA HIS A 72 27.73 -1.78 2.33
C HIS A 72 26.86 -1.15 1.26
N ALA A 73 27.36 -0.95 0.04
CA ALA A 73 26.55 -0.39 -1.06
C ALA A 73 25.22 -1.12 -1.37
N THR A 74 25.04 -2.36 -0.90
CA THR A 74 23.76 -3.08 -0.95
C THR A 74 23.32 -3.52 0.43
N HIS A 75 22.11 -3.14 0.79
CA HIS A 75 21.54 -3.31 2.12
C HIS A 75 20.26 -4.12 2.05
N PRO A 76 20.18 -5.33 2.64
CA PRO A 76 18.90 -5.97 2.84
C PRO A 76 17.99 -5.06 3.69
N LEU A 77 16.71 -5.04 3.39
CA LEU A 77 15.73 -4.15 4.02
C LEU A 77 14.52 -4.94 4.50
N LEU A 78 14.12 -4.71 5.75
CA LEU A 78 12.81 -5.07 6.29
C LEU A 78 12.00 -3.80 6.52
N ARG A 79 10.74 -3.80 6.11
CA ARG A 79 9.84 -2.66 6.25
C ARG A 79 8.48 -3.10 6.79
N LEU A 80 8.00 -2.34 7.75
CA LEU A 80 6.66 -2.43 8.31
C LEU A 80 5.97 -1.07 8.13
N ARG A 81 4.76 -1.08 7.59
CA ARG A 81 3.94 0.13 7.45
C ARG A 81 2.55 -0.15 7.99
N GLY A 82 1.91 0.87 8.50
CA GLY A 82 0.55 0.75 8.99
C GLY A 82 -0.11 2.11 9.17
N GLY A 83 -1.42 2.15 9.02
CA GLY A 83 -2.17 3.39 9.21
C GLY A 83 -3.59 3.28 8.72
N PHE A 84 -4.14 4.42 8.29
CA PHE A 84 -5.52 4.51 7.84
C PHE A 84 -5.58 4.62 6.32
N LEU A 85 -6.70 4.17 5.77
CA LEU A 85 -7.00 4.26 4.34
C LEU A 85 -8.36 4.92 4.15
N VAL A 86 -8.50 5.66 3.06
CA VAL A 86 -9.78 6.12 2.51
C VAL A 86 -9.94 5.49 1.13
N LEU A 87 -11.15 5.07 0.78
CA LEU A 87 -11.42 4.38 -0.47
C LEU A 87 -12.68 4.93 -1.13
N GLY A 88 -12.59 5.10 -2.45
CA GLY A 88 -13.73 5.48 -3.28
C GLY A 88 -13.33 5.65 -4.74
N PRO A 89 -14.27 6.13 -5.58
CA PRO A 89 -14.04 6.35 -7.00
C PRO A 89 -13.31 7.66 -7.24
N SER A 90 -12.29 7.66 -8.10
CA SER A 90 -11.66 8.89 -8.63
C SER A 90 -11.35 9.94 -7.54
N PHE A 91 -10.66 9.51 -6.46
CA PHE A 91 -10.28 10.31 -5.28
C PHE A 91 -11.43 10.82 -4.39
N ARG A 92 -12.68 10.41 -4.64
CA ARG A 92 -13.78 10.58 -3.70
C ARG A 92 -13.70 9.55 -2.58
N VAL A 93 -14.42 9.81 -1.49
CA VAL A 93 -14.43 8.97 -0.30
C VAL A 93 -15.82 8.36 -0.13
N ASP A 94 -15.90 7.04 -0.28
CA ASP A 94 -17.10 6.25 -0.01
C ASP A 94 -16.97 5.48 1.30
N THR A 95 -15.74 5.14 1.70
CA THR A 95 -15.46 4.44 2.97
C THR A 95 -14.08 4.78 3.51
N ILE A 96 -13.87 4.41 4.77
CA ILE A 96 -12.60 4.52 5.49
C ILE A 96 -12.18 3.16 6.03
N GLY A 97 -10.92 3.02 6.41
CA GLY A 97 -10.38 1.76 6.86
C GLY A 97 -8.98 1.86 7.46
N GLY A 98 -8.39 0.69 7.67
CA GLY A 98 -7.02 0.52 8.13
C GLY A 98 -6.22 -0.37 7.18
N THR A 99 -4.92 -0.10 7.09
CA THR A 99 -3.96 -0.88 6.31
C THR A 99 -2.76 -1.26 7.16
N VAL A 100 -2.23 -2.44 6.93
CA VAL A 100 -0.95 -2.91 7.46
C VAL A 100 -0.18 -3.58 6.33
N GLU A 101 1.10 -3.27 6.23
CA GLU A 101 2.00 -3.81 5.22
C GLU A 101 3.27 -4.30 5.90
N ILE A 102 3.73 -5.49 5.48
CA ILE A 102 5.07 -5.98 5.77
C ILE A 102 5.78 -6.28 4.46
N GLY A 103 7.06 -5.92 4.39
CA GLY A 103 7.85 -6.01 3.18
C GLY A 103 9.30 -6.37 3.46
N VAL A 104 9.87 -7.15 2.55
CA VAL A 104 11.31 -7.46 2.54
C VAL A 104 11.89 -7.11 1.18
N GLY A 105 13.15 -6.75 1.15
CA GLY A 105 13.78 -6.31 -0.08
C GLY A 105 15.25 -5.94 0.10
N ALA A 106 15.73 -5.09 -0.81
CA ALA A 106 17.07 -4.54 -0.75
C ALA A 106 17.09 -3.10 -1.22
N GLU A 107 18.06 -2.37 -0.69
CA GLU A 107 18.44 -1.03 -1.12
C GLU A 107 19.83 -1.08 -1.74
N VAL A 108 20.03 -0.32 -2.82
CA VAL A 108 21.30 -0.18 -3.51
C VAL A 108 21.65 1.30 -3.56
N GLU A 109 22.82 1.65 -3.02
CA GLU A 109 23.36 2.99 -3.13
C GLU A 109 23.75 3.28 -4.59
N LEU A 110 23.17 4.32 -5.16
CA LEU A 110 23.51 4.81 -6.50
C LEU A 110 24.55 5.92 -6.43
N SER A 111 24.49 6.74 -5.38
CA SER A 111 25.36 7.88 -5.09
C SER A 111 25.37 8.15 -3.59
N SER A 112 26.14 9.15 -3.15
CA SER A 112 26.20 9.58 -1.75
C SER A 112 24.88 10.12 -1.19
N ASP A 113 23.93 10.46 -2.06
CA ASP A 113 22.64 11.07 -1.71
C ASP A 113 21.43 10.27 -2.24
N THR A 114 21.63 9.21 -3.02
CA THR A 114 20.53 8.51 -3.70
C THR A 114 20.62 7.01 -3.51
N VAL A 115 19.51 6.43 -3.09
CA VAL A 115 19.36 4.98 -2.85
C VAL A 115 18.16 4.45 -3.62
N PHE A 116 18.39 3.44 -4.45
CA PHE A 116 17.33 2.69 -5.10
C PHE A 116 16.83 1.58 -4.17
N SER A 117 15.51 1.44 -4.02
CA SER A 117 14.90 0.38 -3.23
C SER A 117 14.02 -0.54 -4.07
N PHE A 118 14.11 -1.83 -3.78
CA PHE A 118 13.24 -2.87 -4.32
C PHE A 118 12.67 -3.68 -3.16
N LEU A 119 11.34 -3.78 -3.07
CA LEU A 119 10.66 -4.58 -2.04
C LEU A 119 9.53 -5.43 -2.63
N VAL A 120 9.34 -6.60 -2.03
CA VAL A 120 8.13 -7.41 -2.16
C VAL A 120 7.34 -7.26 -0.86
N THR A 121 6.07 -6.85 -0.94
CA THR A 121 5.28 -6.56 0.24
C THR A 121 3.93 -7.28 0.24
N GLY A 122 3.53 -7.77 1.41
CA GLY A 122 2.18 -8.24 1.70
C GLY A 122 1.39 -7.13 2.39
N ASN A 123 0.29 -6.74 1.78
CA ASN A 123 -0.62 -5.71 2.27
C ASN A 123 -1.91 -6.36 2.75
N LEU A 124 -2.36 -5.96 3.93
CA LEU A 124 -3.65 -6.29 4.49
C LEU A 124 -4.48 -5.02 4.61
N LEU A 125 -5.68 -5.04 4.03
CA LEU A 125 -6.59 -3.91 4.02
C LEU A 125 -7.90 -4.30 4.70
N ARG A 126 -8.46 -3.33 5.44
CA ARG A 126 -9.77 -3.46 6.07
C ARG A 126 -10.54 -2.17 5.93
N THR A 127 -11.63 -2.18 5.17
CA THR A 127 -12.56 -1.05 5.07
C THR A 127 -13.79 -1.25 5.96
N GLN A 128 -14.51 -0.19 6.27
CA GLN A 128 -15.86 -0.25 6.83
C GLN A 128 -16.86 -0.64 5.76
N SER A 129 -17.98 -1.26 6.17
CA SER A 129 -19.07 -1.59 5.26
C SER A 129 -19.60 -0.35 4.57
N PHE A 130 -19.85 -0.44 3.26
CA PHE A 130 -20.35 0.67 2.46
C PHE A 130 -21.16 0.13 1.29
N THR A 131 -21.92 1.02 0.67
CA THR A 131 -22.67 0.72 -0.55
C THR A 131 -22.09 1.53 -1.69
N THR A 132 -21.74 0.87 -2.78
CA THR A 132 -21.30 1.53 -4.01
C THR A 132 -22.51 2.12 -4.73
N TRP A 133 -22.44 3.40 -5.05
CA TRP A 133 -23.56 4.14 -5.66
C TRP A 133 -23.92 3.65 -7.07
N ALA A 134 -22.97 3.08 -7.82
CA ALA A 134 -23.17 2.71 -9.22
C ALA A 134 -24.01 1.43 -9.40
N ASP A 135 -23.89 0.45 -8.50
CA ASP A 135 -24.61 -0.83 -8.54
C ASP A 135 -25.45 -1.09 -7.27
N ASN A 136 -25.49 -0.12 -6.33
CA ASN A 136 -26.20 -0.20 -5.05
C ASN A 136 -25.87 -1.43 -4.20
N ALA A 137 -24.65 -1.96 -4.36
CA ALA A 137 -24.29 -3.24 -3.79
C ALA A 137 -23.51 -3.09 -2.48
N PRO A 138 -23.89 -3.83 -1.43
CA PRO A 138 -23.21 -3.77 -0.14
C PRO A 138 -21.84 -4.45 -0.24
N ARG A 139 -20.80 -3.74 0.22
CA ARG A 139 -19.42 -4.22 0.25
C ARG A 139 -18.88 -4.22 1.66
N ALA A 140 -17.86 -5.04 1.87
CA ALA A 140 -17.12 -5.12 3.13
C ALA A 140 -17.96 -5.54 4.37
N VAL A 141 -19.06 -6.26 4.18
CA VAL A 141 -20.06 -6.57 5.22
C VAL A 141 -19.57 -7.56 6.29
N ASP A 142 -18.77 -8.56 5.92
CA ASP A 142 -18.47 -9.72 6.78
C ASP A 142 -17.18 -9.60 7.62
N GLY A 143 -16.62 -8.40 7.77
CA GLY A 143 -15.47 -8.14 8.65
C GLY A 143 -14.14 -8.84 8.28
N ALA A 144 -14.08 -9.59 7.18
CA ALA A 144 -12.87 -10.26 6.68
C ALA A 144 -11.73 -9.28 6.32
N LEU A 145 -10.56 -9.81 5.98
CA LEU A 145 -9.40 -9.01 5.54
C LEU A 145 -9.17 -9.18 4.04
N ASP A 146 -8.93 -8.08 3.35
CA ASP A 146 -8.43 -8.10 1.97
C ASP A 146 -6.90 -8.18 2.02
N ALA A 147 -6.31 -9.01 1.17
CA ALA A 147 -4.88 -9.26 1.12
C ALA A 147 -4.35 -9.09 -0.30
N MET A 148 -3.22 -8.39 -0.44
CA MET A 148 -2.60 -8.11 -1.74
C MET A 148 -1.08 -8.24 -1.65
N LEU A 149 -0.49 -8.84 -2.68
CA LEU A 149 0.96 -8.82 -2.89
C LEU A 149 1.32 -7.65 -3.80
N VAL A 150 2.29 -6.84 -3.40
CA VAL A 150 2.72 -5.65 -4.12
C VAL A 150 4.23 -5.69 -4.35
N LEU A 151 4.65 -5.35 -5.57
CA LEU A 151 6.03 -5.09 -5.90
C LEU A 151 6.26 -3.59 -5.81
N ARG A 152 7.25 -3.17 -5.04
CA ARG A 152 7.59 -1.76 -4.83
C ARG A 152 9.01 -1.49 -5.34
N VAL A 153 9.13 -0.43 -6.12
CA VAL A 153 10.40 0.15 -6.52
C VAL A 153 10.39 1.64 -6.20
N GLY A 154 11.52 2.19 -5.79
CA GLY A 154 11.58 3.59 -5.41
C GLY A 154 12.99 4.16 -5.40
N LEU A 155 13.05 5.49 -5.47
CA LEU A 155 14.25 6.27 -5.22
C LEU A 155 14.07 6.99 -3.88
N ASN A 156 15.10 6.92 -3.05
CA ASN A 156 15.17 7.60 -1.76
C ASN A 156 16.32 8.60 -1.83
N PHE A 157 16.02 9.85 -1.51
CA PHE A 157 17.00 10.92 -1.48
C PHE A 157 17.38 11.18 -0.02
N MET A 158 18.67 11.03 0.27
CA MET A 158 19.25 11.31 1.58
C MET A 158 19.58 12.80 1.62
N LEU A 159 18.89 13.52 2.51
CA LEU A 159 19.04 14.96 2.74
C LEU A 159 19.84 15.21 4.01
#